data_AF-A0A924DPU3-F1
#
_entry.id   AF-A0A924DPU3-F1
#
_cell.length_a   1.000
_cell.length_b   1.000
_cell.length_c   1.000
_cell.angle_alpha   90.00
_cell.angle_beta   90.00
_cell.angle_gamma   90.00
#
_symmetry.space_group_name_H-M   'P 1'
#
loop_
_entity.id
_entity.type
_entity.pdbx_description
1 polymer ?
#
loop_
_entity_poly.entity_id
_entity_poly.type
_entity_poly.pdbx_seq_one_letter_code
_entity_poly.pdbx_strand_id
1 'polypeptide(L)'
;MTKKIVKSCITSISTFVLLMSCSHADDQARNKALDRMTYTINPTIKLIGPVFRDQSDKIEKSKYASSLVALIIKEADAKARKYLDAGDSQAYYSFLVLGLTVPLHEGLYVHFRNVDGDVCNVAANNAELVKKSGPTNYKIFNQYFKNPARTYFPNCEAMNLKVGVNQMIRGGDGTDLSIMQISIRWHFEDFLANRKYESVALTLNYGFNHLLNGFDPVYRNAADYKCLSPAWSFKDQKKINYINLIKGIWSGKYNSGSISQTCRFADPSSPYKNHDIGFAKNLDKILNFTGTISPDYIGEIKIDGDSALAIKEIVANLKGSKNDRKALSKILAL
;
A
#
# COMPACT_ATOMS: atom_id res chain seq x y z
N MET A 1 -8.93 -48.97 -82.23
CA MET A 1 -7.89 -49.83 -81.61
C MET A 1 -7.69 -49.38 -80.17
N THR A 2 -8.00 -50.28 -79.22
CA THR A 2 -7.30 -50.51 -77.94
C THR A 2 -7.15 -49.38 -76.89
N LYS A 3 -7.85 -49.58 -75.75
CA LYS A 3 -7.43 -49.38 -74.32
C LYS A 3 -7.04 -47.94 -73.88
N LYS A 4 -7.25 -47.46 -72.66
CA LYS A 4 -7.41 -48.05 -71.33
C LYS A 4 -7.94 -46.96 -70.35
N ILE A 5 -8.64 -47.40 -69.31
CA ILE A 5 -9.09 -46.65 -68.12
C ILE A 5 -7.88 -46.25 -67.24
N VAL A 6 -7.96 -45.15 -66.47
CA VAL A 6 -7.75 -45.07 -64.98
C VAL A 6 -7.64 -43.61 -64.47
N LYS A 7 -8.52 -43.30 -63.50
CA LYS A 7 -8.49 -42.37 -62.35
C LYS A 7 -7.39 -41.30 -62.23
N SER A 8 -7.83 -40.08 -61.87
CA SER A 8 -7.17 -39.24 -60.85
C SER A 8 -8.25 -38.37 -60.18
N CYS A 9 -8.70 -38.74 -58.97
CA CYS A 9 -8.31 -38.15 -57.68
C CYS A 9 -8.61 -36.65 -57.57
N ILE A 10 -9.79 -36.34 -57.01
CA ILE A 10 -10.13 -35.04 -56.44
C ILE A 10 -9.30 -34.88 -55.17
N THR A 11 -8.29 -34.03 -55.21
CA THR A 11 -7.55 -33.60 -54.02
C THR A 11 -8.16 -32.29 -53.52
N SER A 12 -8.97 -32.40 -52.46
CA SER A 12 -9.34 -31.25 -51.62
C SER A 12 -8.06 -30.64 -51.03
N ILE A 13 -7.76 -29.40 -51.41
CA ILE A 13 -6.73 -28.60 -50.72
C ILE A 13 -7.41 -28.02 -49.47
N SER A 14 -7.30 -28.74 -48.36
CA SER A 14 -7.52 -28.17 -47.03
C SER A 14 -6.31 -27.34 -46.66
N THR A 15 -6.39 -26.03 -46.92
CA THR A 15 -5.42 -25.05 -46.41
C THR A 15 -5.57 -24.96 -44.90
N PHE A 16 -4.75 -25.70 -44.17
CA PHE A 16 -4.58 -25.54 -42.73
C PHE A 16 -3.78 -24.25 -42.50
N VAL A 17 -4.48 -23.12 -42.38
CA VAL A 17 -3.87 -21.87 -41.91
C VAL A 17 -3.60 -22.06 -40.42
N LEU A 18 -2.39 -22.51 -40.08
CA LEU A 18 -1.84 -22.28 -38.74
C LEU A 18 -1.71 -20.76 -38.58
N LEU A 19 -2.74 -20.14 -38.02
CA LEU A 19 -2.61 -18.86 -37.33
C LEU A 19 -1.71 -19.13 -36.12
N MET A 20 -0.40 -19.09 -36.33
CA MET A 20 0.51 -18.73 -35.25
C MET A 20 0.17 -17.29 -34.89
N SER A 21 -0.77 -17.14 -33.97
CA SER A 21 -0.86 -15.97 -33.12
C SER A 21 0.46 -15.91 -32.37
N CYS A 22 1.48 -15.28 -32.96
CA CYS A 22 2.54 -14.68 -32.18
C CYS A 22 1.86 -13.61 -31.35
N SER A 23 1.29 -14.03 -30.21
CA SER A 23 1.06 -13.18 -29.06
C SER A 23 2.43 -12.62 -28.71
N HIS A 24 2.80 -11.53 -29.37
CA HIS A 24 3.77 -10.62 -28.80
C HIS A 24 3.18 -10.32 -27.44
N ALA A 25 3.83 -10.81 -26.38
CA ALA A 25 3.60 -10.31 -25.05
C ALA A 25 3.72 -8.80 -25.20
N ASP A 26 2.58 -8.12 -25.13
CA ASP A 26 2.52 -6.67 -25.19
C ASP A 26 3.29 -6.21 -23.96
N ASP A 27 4.57 -5.91 -24.15
CA ASP A 27 5.49 -5.52 -23.08
C ASP A 27 4.85 -4.31 -22.40
N GLN A 28 4.27 -4.54 -21.21
CA GLN A 28 3.50 -3.49 -20.57
C GLN A 28 4.41 -2.29 -20.35
N ALA A 29 3.90 -1.10 -20.72
CA ALA A 29 4.68 0.11 -20.61
C ALA A 29 5.07 0.39 -19.15
N ARG A 30 6.35 0.70 -18.94
CA ARG A 30 6.89 1.12 -17.64
C ARG A 30 6.14 2.31 -17.07
N ASN A 31 5.84 2.27 -15.78
CA ASN A 31 5.25 3.37 -15.05
C ASN A 31 6.29 4.42 -14.64
N LYS A 32 6.47 5.44 -15.49
CA LYS A 32 7.43 6.52 -15.26
C LYS A 32 7.12 7.39 -14.04
N ALA A 33 5.89 7.37 -13.52
CA ALA A 33 5.55 8.13 -12.32
C ALA A 33 6.21 7.50 -11.08
N LEU A 34 6.25 6.16 -11.00
CA LEU A 34 6.91 5.45 -9.90
C LEU A 34 8.43 5.59 -9.89
N ASP A 35 9.08 5.85 -11.03
CA ASP A 35 10.53 6.14 -11.09
C ASP A 35 10.91 7.38 -10.27
N ARG A 36 9.95 8.31 -10.11
CA ARG A 36 10.13 9.53 -9.31
C ARG A 36 9.84 9.34 -7.84
N MET A 37 9.37 8.16 -7.41
CA MET A 37 8.92 7.89 -6.04
C MET A 37 9.63 6.66 -5.45
N THR A 38 10.81 6.35 -5.96
CA THR A 38 11.55 5.14 -5.57
C THR A 38 13.02 5.40 -5.26
N TYR A 39 13.55 4.57 -4.36
CA TYR A 39 14.98 4.28 -4.23
C TYR A 39 15.28 2.94 -4.88
N THR A 40 16.43 2.83 -5.54
CA THR A 40 16.92 1.54 -6.03
C THR A 40 17.66 0.81 -4.92
N ILE A 41 17.31 -0.46 -4.70
CA ILE A 41 17.85 -1.31 -3.64
C ILE A 41 19.07 -2.06 -4.18
N ASN A 42 20.09 -2.24 -3.35
CA ASN A 42 21.23 -3.09 -3.67
C ASN A 42 20.75 -4.52 -4.02
N PRO A 43 21.16 -5.09 -5.18
CA PRO A 43 20.68 -6.39 -5.65
C PRO A 43 21.02 -7.57 -4.72
N THR A 44 21.99 -7.40 -3.82
CA THR A 44 22.37 -8.43 -2.82
C THR A 44 21.40 -8.51 -1.64
N ILE A 45 20.50 -7.53 -1.50
CA ILE A 45 19.53 -7.49 -0.41
C ILE A 45 18.36 -8.42 -0.73
N LYS A 46 18.11 -9.37 0.17
CA LYS A 46 16.89 -10.19 0.14
C LYS A 46 15.70 -9.38 0.64
N LEU A 47 14.67 -9.24 -0.20
CA LEU A 47 13.40 -8.62 0.17
C LEU A 47 12.47 -9.64 0.83
N ILE A 48 11.68 -9.19 1.81
CA ILE A 48 10.74 -10.03 2.54
C ILE A 48 9.32 -9.51 2.37
N GLY A 49 8.53 -10.17 1.52
CA GLY A 49 7.12 -9.85 1.26
C GLY A 49 6.79 -9.67 -0.21
N PRO A 50 5.54 -9.27 -0.54
CA PRO A 50 5.10 -9.07 -1.91
C PRO A 50 5.91 -8.00 -2.65
N VAL A 51 6.24 -8.26 -3.92
CA VAL A 51 6.94 -7.32 -4.81
C VAL A 51 6.06 -7.01 -6.02
N PHE A 52 5.78 -5.73 -6.25
CA PHE A 52 5.01 -5.28 -7.40
C PHE A 52 5.88 -5.30 -8.66
N ARG A 53 5.55 -6.13 -9.64
CA ARG A 53 6.25 -6.17 -10.93
C ARG A 53 5.60 -5.17 -11.89
N ASP A 54 6.31 -4.11 -12.22
CA ASP A 54 5.70 -2.95 -12.92
C ASP A 54 5.21 -3.29 -14.32
N GLN A 55 6.02 -4.06 -15.06
CA GLN A 55 5.76 -4.43 -16.45
C GLN A 55 5.09 -5.82 -16.56
N SER A 56 4.56 -6.36 -15.45
CA SER A 56 3.82 -7.62 -15.50
C SER A 56 2.39 -7.44 -15.99
N ASP A 57 1.76 -8.55 -16.37
CA ASP A 57 0.35 -8.59 -16.72
C ASP A 57 -0.58 -8.26 -15.53
N LYS A 58 -1.89 -8.14 -15.85
CA LYS A 58 -2.93 -7.82 -14.86
C LYS A 58 -3.13 -8.93 -13.82
N ILE A 59 -2.82 -10.17 -14.14
CA ILE A 59 -2.98 -11.32 -13.25
C ILE A 59 -1.93 -11.25 -12.14
N GLU A 60 -0.67 -11.03 -12.50
CA GLU A 60 0.43 -10.88 -11.55
C GLU A 60 0.25 -9.64 -10.66
N LYS A 61 -0.21 -8.52 -11.24
CA LYS A 61 -0.58 -7.32 -10.44
C LYS A 61 -1.70 -7.62 -9.46
N SER A 62 -2.71 -8.40 -9.87
CA SER A 62 -3.80 -8.80 -8.98
C SER A 62 -3.34 -9.75 -7.86
N LYS A 63 -2.46 -10.70 -8.14
CA LYS A 63 -1.84 -11.57 -7.12
C LYS A 63 -1.06 -10.75 -6.10
N TYR A 64 -0.26 -9.78 -6.56
CA TYR A 64 0.44 -8.85 -5.68
C TYR A 64 -0.54 -8.12 -4.75
N ALA A 65 -1.57 -7.47 -5.30
CA ALA A 65 -2.52 -6.69 -4.52
C ALA A 65 -3.28 -7.56 -3.51
N SER A 66 -3.71 -8.75 -3.93
CA SER A 66 -4.44 -9.68 -3.07
C SER A 66 -3.57 -10.20 -1.92
N SER A 67 -2.29 -10.47 -2.18
CA SER A 67 -1.33 -10.90 -1.16
C SER A 67 -1.00 -9.77 -0.18
N LEU A 68 -0.82 -8.55 -0.69
CA LEU A 68 -0.58 -7.37 0.14
C LEU A 68 -1.77 -7.08 1.06
N VAL A 69 -3.00 -7.13 0.54
CA VAL A 69 -4.23 -6.94 1.31
C VAL A 69 -4.35 -7.98 2.42
N ALA A 70 -4.09 -9.26 2.12
CA ALA A 70 -4.14 -10.32 3.12
C ALA A 70 -3.18 -10.01 4.28
N LEU A 71 -1.95 -9.57 3.96
CA LEU A 71 -0.96 -9.21 4.95
C LEU A 71 -1.36 -7.96 5.77
N ILE A 72 -1.91 -6.94 5.13
CA ILE A 72 -2.47 -5.75 5.80
C ILE A 72 -3.56 -6.15 6.79
N ILE A 73 -4.52 -6.97 6.36
CA ILE A 73 -5.62 -7.42 7.21
C ILE A 73 -5.08 -8.21 8.40
N LYS A 74 -4.15 -9.14 8.18
CA LYS A 74 -3.55 -9.97 9.24
C LYS A 74 -2.81 -9.13 10.29
N GLU A 75 -1.98 -8.19 9.85
CA GLU A 75 -1.24 -7.31 10.77
C GLU A 75 -2.20 -6.35 11.50
N ALA A 76 -3.22 -5.80 10.84
CA ALA A 76 -4.19 -4.90 11.48
C ALA A 76 -5.08 -5.65 12.48
N ASP A 77 -5.49 -6.87 12.15
CA ASP A 77 -6.25 -7.76 13.02
C ASP A 77 -5.52 -8.06 14.33
N ALA A 78 -4.23 -8.40 14.25
CA ALA A 78 -3.40 -8.66 15.42
C ALA A 78 -3.33 -7.46 16.38
N LYS A 79 -3.46 -6.23 15.87
CA LYS A 79 -3.47 -5.00 16.67
C LYS A 79 -4.86 -4.67 17.24
N ALA A 80 -5.91 -4.88 16.44
CA ALA A 80 -7.26 -4.49 16.77
C ALA A 80 -8.04 -5.53 17.60
N ARG A 81 -7.59 -6.80 17.63
CA ARG A 81 -8.30 -7.92 18.27
C ARG A 81 -8.84 -7.58 19.67
N LYS A 82 -8.07 -6.83 20.47
CA LYS A 82 -8.48 -6.38 21.81
C LYS A 82 -9.84 -5.66 21.86
N TYR A 83 -10.22 -4.92 20.82
CA TYR A 83 -11.53 -4.25 20.78
C TYR A 83 -12.66 -5.25 20.57
N LEU A 84 -12.41 -6.26 19.72
CA LEU A 84 -13.35 -7.35 19.49
C LEU A 84 -13.54 -8.18 20.76
N ASP A 85 -12.46 -8.49 21.47
CA ASP A 85 -12.49 -9.23 22.74
C ASP A 85 -13.23 -8.45 23.84
N ALA A 86 -13.18 -7.12 23.78
CA ALA A 86 -13.93 -6.22 24.65
C ALA A 86 -15.41 -6.02 24.22
N GLY A 87 -15.85 -6.67 23.13
CA GLY A 87 -17.22 -6.57 22.61
C GLY A 87 -17.50 -5.33 21.74
N ASP A 88 -16.48 -4.54 21.37
CA ASP A 88 -16.62 -3.39 20.48
C ASP A 88 -16.15 -3.74 19.06
N SER A 89 -17.07 -4.34 18.30
CA SER A 89 -16.82 -4.70 16.89
C SER A 89 -16.61 -3.46 16.00
N GLN A 90 -17.21 -2.32 16.32
CA GLN A 90 -17.07 -1.10 15.52
C GLN A 90 -15.68 -0.49 15.65
N ALA A 91 -15.11 -0.45 16.87
CA ALA A 91 -13.73 -0.06 17.08
C ALA A 91 -12.77 -1.01 16.34
N TYR A 92 -13.02 -2.32 16.39
CA TYR A 92 -12.26 -3.32 15.65
C TYR A 92 -12.29 -3.08 14.12
N TYR A 93 -13.48 -3.02 13.51
CA TYR A 93 -13.59 -2.84 12.06
C TYR A 93 -13.16 -1.46 11.59
N SER A 94 -13.29 -0.41 12.41
CA SER A 94 -12.77 0.91 12.07
C SER A 94 -11.24 0.93 12.03
N PHE A 95 -10.56 0.20 12.93
CA PHE A 95 -9.12 0.02 12.85
C PHE A 95 -8.70 -0.78 11.62
N LEU A 96 -9.43 -1.85 11.25
CA LEU A 96 -9.13 -2.59 10.01
C LEU A 96 -9.29 -1.72 8.76
N VAL A 97 -10.35 -0.91 8.68
CA VAL A 97 -10.52 0.04 7.57
C VAL A 97 -9.40 1.07 7.55
N LEU A 98 -9.02 1.62 8.71
CA LEU A 98 -7.87 2.52 8.82
C LEU A 98 -6.57 1.85 8.32
N GLY A 99 -6.33 0.59 8.71
CA GLY A 99 -5.18 -0.20 8.26
C GLY A 99 -5.17 -0.50 6.76
N LEU A 100 -6.34 -0.59 6.12
CA LEU A 100 -6.48 -0.70 4.66
C LEU A 100 -6.31 0.64 3.94
N THR A 101 -6.74 1.74 4.56
CA THR A 101 -6.68 3.08 3.99
C THR A 101 -5.29 3.69 4.05
N VAL A 102 -4.58 3.55 5.17
CA VAL A 102 -3.26 4.19 5.35
C VAL A 102 -2.29 3.74 4.26
N PRO A 103 -2.10 2.47 3.91
CA PRO A 103 -1.21 2.08 2.81
C PRO A 103 -1.53 2.71 1.43
N LEU A 104 -2.72 3.31 1.24
CA LEU A 104 -3.08 4.07 0.04
C LEU A 104 -2.69 5.56 0.11
N HIS A 105 -2.23 6.06 1.25
CA HIS A 105 -1.86 7.46 1.37
C HIS A 105 -0.72 7.79 0.40
N GLU A 106 -0.78 9.02 -0.13
CA GLU A 106 0.04 9.48 -1.26
C GLU A 106 -0.12 8.67 -2.57
N GLY A 107 -1.10 7.78 -2.66
CA GLY A 107 -1.43 7.07 -3.90
C GLY A 107 -0.43 5.96 -4.27
N LEU A 108 0.43 5.56 -3.33
CA LEU A 108 1.50 4.60 -3.53
C LEU A 108 1.17 3.28 -2.80
N TYR A 109 0.37 2.41 -3.42
CA TYR A 109 0.01 1.09 -2.86
C TYR A 109 1.10 0.02 -3.06
N VAL A 110 2.36 0.45 -2.93
CA VAL A 110 3.55 -0.37 -3.19
C VAL A 110 4.55 -0.22 -2.07
N HIS A 111 5.10 -1.35 -1.60
CA HIS A 111 6.25 -1.35 -0.71
C HIS A 111 7.55 -1.56 -1.51
N PHE A 112 7.62 -2.71 -2.18
CA PHE A 112 8.68 -3.06 -3.12
C PHE A 112 8.16 -3.07 -4.55
N ARG A 113 8.95 -2.54 -5.47
CA ARG A 113 8.75 -2.62 -6.91
C ARG A 113 9.90 -3.37 -7.55
N ASN A 114 9.61 -4.18 -8.56
CA ASN A 114 10.60 -4.69 -9.50
C ASN A 114 10.29 -4.08 -10.88
N VAL A 115 11.33 -3.60 -11.55
CA VAL A 115 11.23 -2.91 -12.85
C VAL A 115 12.39 -3.32 -13.74
N ASP A 116 12.10 -3.55 -15.01
CA ASP A 116 13.11 -3.88 -16.01
C ASP A 116 13.74 -2.62 -16.60
N GLY A 117 14.98 -2.77 -17.06
CA GLY A 117 15.75 -1.71 -17.68
C GLY A 117 16.52 -0.82 -16.71
N ASP A 118 17.23 0.15 -17.31
CA ASP A 118 18.16 1.03 -16.62
C ASP A 118 17.44 2.16 -15.87
N VAL A 119 16.91 1.84 -14.69
CA VAL A 119 16.10 2.75 -13.88
C VAL A 119 16.70 2.93 -12.50
N CYS A 120 17.46 4.02 -12.33
CA CYS A 120 17.91 4.49 -11.03
C CYS A 120 17.75 6.00 -10.90
N ASN A 121 17.12 6.44 -9.81
CA ASN A 121 16.94 7.86 -9.53
C ASN A 121 18.20 8.40 -8.85
N VAL A 122 19.12 9.00 -9.62
CA VAL A 122 20.41 9.51 -9.12
C VAL A 122 20.24 10.46 -7.95
N ALA A 123 19.30 11.42 -8.03
CA ALA A 123 19.08 12.37 -6.94
C ALA A 123 18.60 11.70 -5.64
N ALA A 124 17.79 10.64 -5.75
CA ALA A 124 17.33 9.88 -4.61
C ALA A 124 18.46 8.98 -4.06
N ASN A 125 18.99 8.11 -4.91
CA ASN A 125 20.00 7.12 -4.53
C ASN A 125 21.28 7.79 -4.04
N ASN A 126 21.72 8.92 -4.59
CA ASN A 126 22.91 9.64 -4.11
C ASN A 126 22.62 10.56 -2.92
N ALA A 127 21.44 10.43 -2.29
CA ALA A 127 20.99 11.17 -1.10
C ALA A 127 20.82 12.70 -1.29
N GLU A 128 20.84 13.20 -2.52
CA GLU A 128 20.69 14.63 -2.83
C GLU A 128 19.30 15.17 -2.48
N LEU A 129 18.23 14.37 -2.64
CA LEU A 129 16.89 14.78 -2.22
C LEU A 129 16.84 14.97 -0.69
N VAL A 130 17.32 13.99 0.06
CA VAL A 130 17.33 14.02 1.52
C VAL A 130 18.22 15.14 2.06
N LYS A 131 19.34 15.40 1.39
CA LYS A 131 20.26 16.51 1.69
C LYS A 131 19.57 17.86 1.59
N LYS A 132 18.74 18.07 0.56
CA LYS A 132 17.93 19.29 0.41
C LYS A 132 16.90 19.45 1.54
N SER A 133 16.36 18.35 2.06
CA SER A 133 15.42 18.38 3.20
C SER A 133 16.11 18.62 4.56
N GLY A 134 17.44 18.55 4.65
CA GLY A 134 18.21 19.04 5.79
C GLY A 134 19.38 18.14 6.25
N PRO A 135 20.37 18.71 6.96
CA PRO A 135 21.59 18.02 7.34
C PRO A 135 21.36 16.83 8.29
N THR A 136 20.39 16.95 9.21
CA THR A 136 20.02 15.85 10.12
C THR A 136 19.49 14.65 9.36
N ASN A 137 18.58 14.88 8.40
CA ASN A 137 18.02 13.81 7.56
C ASN A 137 19.10 13.14 6.73
N TYR A 138 20.02 13.93 6.16
CA TYR A 138 21.16 13.42 5.40
C TYR A 138 22.08 12.55 6.26
N LYS A 139 22.39 12.96 7.50
CA LYS A 139 23.18 12.16 8.43
C LYS A 139 22.52 10.83 8.74
N ILE A 140 21.22 10.84 9.09
CA ILE A 140 20.44 9.63 9.38
C ILE A 140 20.42 8.70 8.16
N PHE A 141 20.12 9.25 6.97
CA PHE A 141 20.07 8.46 5.75
C PHE A 141 21.41 7.76 5.46
N ASN A 142 22.53 8.48 5.58
CA ASN A 142 23.85 7.88 5.37
C ASN A 142 24.17 6.81 6.41
N GLN A 143 23.85 7.06 7.68
CA GLN A 143 24.08 6.10 8.77
C GLN A 143 23.37 4.77 8.52
N TYR A 144 22.10 4.79 8.10
CA TYR A 144 21.29 3.57 7.99
C TYR A 144 21.26 2.92 6.61
N PHE A 145 21.48 3.68 5.52
CA PHE A 145 21.34 3.15 4.16
C PHE A 145 22.64 3.15 3.34
N LYS A 146 23.63 3.96 3.72
CA LYS A 146 24.92 4.11 3.00
C LYS A 146 26.11 3.50 3.73
N ASN A 147 25.87 2.70 4.76
CA ASN A 147 26.93 2.00 5.47
C ASN A 147 27.71 1.07 4.51
N PRO A 148 29.05 1.19 4.39
CA PRO A 148 29.84 0.34 3.50
C PRO A 148 29.76 -1.16 3.80
N ALA A 149 29.56 -1.54 5.06
CA ALA A 149 29.45 -2.94 5.46
C ALA A 149 28.20 -3.61 4.86
N ARG A 150 27.12 -2.83 4.64
CA ARG A 150 25.91 -3.28 3.96
C ARG A 150 25.13 -2.07 3.43
N THR A 151 25.51 -1.62 2.24
CA THR A 151 24.83 -0.49 1.59
C THR A 151 23.47 -0.95 1.07
N TYR A 152 22.39 -0.37 1.60
CA TYR A 152 21.02 -0.73 1.21
C TYR A 152 20.59 0.01 -0.06
N PHE A 153 20.87 1.32 -0.14
CA PHE A 153 20.65 2.15 -1.33
C PHE A 153 22.00 2.54 -1.91
N PRO A 154 22.57 1.82 -2.86
CA PRO A 154 23.85 2.17 -3.47
C PRO A 154 23.70 3.40 -4.38
N ASN A 155 24.81 4.05 -4.71
CA ASN A 155 24.79 5.08 -5.76
C ASN A 155 24.49 4.42 -7.11
N CYS A 156 23.86 5.14 -8.03
CA CYS A 156 23.43 4.56 -9.30
C CYS A 156 24.60 4.02 -10.13
N GLU A 157 25.75 4.70 -10.09
CA GLU A 157 26.94 4.33 -10.87
C GLU A 157 27.59 3.02 -10.40
N ALA A 158 27.25 2.57 -9.18
CA ALA A 158 27.78 1.34 -8.59
C ALA A 158 26.93 0.09 -8.91
N MET A 159 25.84 0.22 -9.67
CA MET A 159 24.90 -0.87 -9.94
C MET A 159 24.94 -1.34 -11.40
N ASN A 160 24.76 -2.65 -11.60
CA ASN A 160 24.45 -3.20 -12.91
C ASN A 160 22.93 -3.20 -13.13
N LEU A 161 22.44 -2.19 -13.85
CA LEU A 161 21.01 -1.94 -14.04
C LEU A 161 20.39 -2.73 -15.21
N LYS A 162 21.17 -3.57 -15.91
CA LYS A 162 20.73 -4.29 -17.12
C LYS A 162 19.82 -5.48 -16.86
N VAL A 163 19.76 -6.00 -15.63
CA VAL A 163 19.02 -7.22 -15.26
C VAL A 163 17.70 -6.94 -14.53
N GLY A 164 17.21 -5.70 -14.64
CA GLY A 164 16.11 -5.20 -13.81
C GLY A 164 16.55 -4.96 -12.37
N VAL A 165 15.79 -4.14 -11.65
CA VAL A 165 16.14 -3.74 -10.29
C VAL A 165 14.96 -3.78 -9.36
N ASN A 166 15.27 -4.04 -8.09
CA ASN A 166 14.34 -3.87 -7.01
C ASN A 166 14.41 -2.45 -6.47
N GLN A 167 13.25 -1.90 -6.14
CA GLN A 167 13.08 -0.54 -5.68
C GLN A 167 12.17 -0.50 -4.46
N MET A 168 12.38 0.49 -3.59
CA MET A 168 11.54 0.79 -2.45
C MET A 168 10.84 2.13 -2.68
N ILE A 169 9.54 2.19 -2.38
CA ILE A 169 8.80 3.45 -2.44
C ILE A 169 9.30 4.45 -1.39
N ARG A 170 9.25 5.73 -1.73
CA ARG A 170 9.57 6.88 -0.87
C ARG A 170 8.65 8.08 -1.12
N GLY A 171 8.61 8.99 -0.15
CA GLY A 171 7.92 10.28 -0.25
C GLY A 171 8.63 11.23 -1.21
N GLY A 172 7.97 12.31 -1.62
CA GLY A 172 8.45 13.20 -2.69
C GLY A 172 9.85 13.79 -2.47
N ASP A 173 10.18 14.11 -1.22
CA ASP A 173 11.46 14.71 -0.82
C ASP A 173 12.51 13.68 -0.35
N GLY A 174 12.14 12.40 -0.32
CA GLY A 174 12.99 11.30 0.14
C GLY A 174 13.08 11.13 1.65
N THR A 175 12.33 11.89 2.45
CA THR A 175 12.38 11.75 3.91
C THR A 175 11.37 10.75 4.46
N ASP A 176 10.42 10.30 3.65
CA ASP A 176 9.49 9.24 4.02
C ASP A 176 9.75 7.98 3.20
N LEU A 177 9.55 6.81 3.81
CA LEU A 177 9.93 5.53 3.25
C LEU A 177 8.81 4.52 3.35
N SER A 178 8.75 3.60 2.39
CA SER A 178 7.90 2.41 2.37
C SER A 178 6.40 2.69 2.15
N ILE A 179 5.61 1.61 2.06
CA ILE A 179 4.15 1.69 1.90
C ILE A 179 3.42 2.42 3.03
N MET A 180 4.07 2.58 4.19
CA MET A 180 3.52 3.33 5.32
C MET A 180 4.06 4.78 5.38
N GLN A 181 4.86 5.23 4.40
CA GLN A 181 5.57 6.53 4.39
C GLN A 181 6.09 6.91 5.78
N ILE A 182 6.85 6.00 6.39
CA ILE A 182 7.43 6.23 7.71
C ILE A 182 8.59 7.21 7.55
N SER A 183 8.51 8.32 8.27
CA SER A 183 9.54 9.35 8.21
C SER A 183 10.87 8.88 8.78
N ILE A 184 11.93 8.95 7.97
CA ILE A 184 13.29 8.62 8.41
C ILE A 184 13.77 9.59 9.49
N ARG A 185 13.23 10.80 9.53
CA ARG A 185 13.59 11.84 10.50
C ARG A 185 13.21 11.48 11.93
N TRP A 186 12.05 10.84 12.11
CA TRP A 186 11.45 10.67 13.43
C TRP A 186 11.48 9.23 13.95
N HIS A 187 11.73 8.27 13.07
CA HIS A 187 11.59 6.85 13.39
C HIS A 187 12.92 6.07 13.35
N PHE A 188 14.06 6.77 13.42
CA PHE A 188 15.36 6.13 13.19
C PHE A 188 15.80 5.13 14.27
N GLU A 189 15.49 5.37 15.55
CA GLU A 189 15.98 4.54 16.67
C GLU A 189 15.37 3.13 16.71
N ASP A 190 14.17 2.96 16.16
CA ASP A 190 13.51 1.66 16.11
C ASP A 190 13.31 1.18 14.67
N PHE A 191 12.62 1.95 13.83
CA PHE A 191 12.27 1.49 12.48
C PHE A 191 13.51 1.28 11.60
N LEU A 192 14.44 2.24 11.59
CA LEU A 192 15.65 2.15 10.76
C LEU A 192 16.73 1.29 11.40
N ALA A 193 17.01 1.47 12.69
CA ALA A 193 18.03 0.70 13.40
C ALA A 193 17.74 -0.81 13.40
N ASN A 194 16.46 -1.20 13.55
CA ASN A 194 16.04 -2.60 13.47
C ASN A 194 15.63 -3.03 12.06
N ARG A 195 15.83 -2.17 11.06
CA ARG A 195 15.67 -2.48 9.62
C ARG A 195 14.32 -3.07 9.26
N LYS A 196 13.27 -2.57 9.94
CA LYS A 196 11.89 -3.03 9.73
C LYS A 196 11.40 -2.73 8.31
N TYR A 197 12.00 -1.75 7.63
CA TYR A 197 11.74 -1.42 6.23
C TYR A 197 12.08 -2.53 5.23
N GLU A 198 12.85 -3.57 5.61
CA GLU A 198 13.22 -4.67 4.69
C GLU A 198 12.14 -5.75 4.57
N SER A 199 11.11 -5.66 5.41
CA SER A 199 9.97 -6.57 5.44
C SER A 199 8.67 -5.79 5.36
N VAL A 200 7.78 -6.21 4.45
CA VAL A 200 6.44 -5.63 4.33
C VAL A 200 5.68 -5.83 5.63
N ALA A 201 5.76 -7.02 6.25
CA ALA A 201 5.07 -7.34 7.50
C ALA A 201 5.59 -6.50 8.67
N LEU A 202 6.92 -6.39 8.84
CA LEU A 202 7.49 -5.58 9.93
C LEU A 202 7.19 -4.09 9.75
N THR A 203 7.14 -3.62 8.51
CA THR A 203 6.74 -2.25 8.19
C THR A 203 5.29 -1.98 8.55
N LEU A 204 4.37 -2.87 8.16
CA LEU A 204 2.96 -2.78 8.51
C LEU A 204 2.79 -2.84 10.03
N ASN A 205 3.45 -3.78 10.70
CA ASN A 205 3.41 -3.91 12.15
C ASN A 205 3.84 -2.61 12.86
N TYR A 206 4.95 -2.01 12.41
CA TYR A 206 5.44 -0.74 12.94
C TYR A 206 4.43 0.40 12.72
N GLY A 207 3.98 0.58 11.48
CA GLY A 207 3.01 1.61 11.13
C GLY A 207 1.68 1.45 11.87
N PHE A 208 1.21 0.22 12.07
CA PHE A 208 -0.02 -0.05 12.83
C PHE A 208 0.14 0.15 14.34
N ASN A 209 1.30 -0.11 14.92
CA ASN A 209 1.59 0.31 16.29
C ASN A 209 1.56 1.85 16.40
N HIS A 210 2.09 2.55 15.39
CA HIS A 210 2.02 4.01 15.36
C HIS A 210 0.58 4.54 15.25
N LEU A 211 -0.26 3.91 14.42
CA LEU A 211 -1.69 4.21 14.36
C LEU A 211 -2.38 3.92 15.69
N LEU A 212 -2.10 2.79 16.34
CA LEU A 212 -2.65 2.45 17.65
C LEU A 212 -2.32 3.49 18.72
N ASN A 213 -1.10 4.06 18.70
CA ASN A 213 -0.71 5.12 19.62
C ASN A 213 -1.57 6.39 19.49
N GLY A 214 -2.20 6.61 18.34
CA GLY A 214 -3.24 7.64 18.18
C GLY A 214 -4.64 7.10 18.47
N PHE A 215 -4.95 5.91 17.96
CA PHE A 215 -6.26 5.31 18.04
C PHE A 215 -6.70 5.09 19.49
N ASP A 216 -5.89 4.44 20.32
CA ASP A 216 -6.22 4.12 21.71
C ASP A 216 -6.62 5.33 22.56
N PRO A 217 -5.81 6.40 22.66
CA PRO A 217 -6.15 7.54 23.49
C PRO A 217 -7.31 8.35 22.93
N VAL A 218 -7.43 8.48 21.59
CA VAL A 218 -8.55 9.22 20.98
C VAL A 218 -9.86 8.46 21.13
N TYR A 219 -9.86 7.15 20.89
CA TYR A 219 -11.04 6.30 21.06
C TYR A 219 -11.53 6.32 22.51
N ARG A 220 -10.63 6.14 23.49
CA ARG A 220 -11.00 6.16 24.91
C ARG A 220 -11.55 7.50 25.39
N ASN A 221 -11.09 8.59 24.79
CA ASN A 221 -11.47 9.95 25.15
C ASN A 221 -12.28 10.63 24.03
N ALA A 222 -13.06 9.86 23.26
CA ALA A 222 -13.71 10.38 22.06
C ALA A 222 -14.65 11.56 22.32
N ALA A 223 -15.21 11.66 23.54
CA ALA A 223 -16.05 12.77 23.98
C ALA A 223 -15.33 14.13 23.99
N ASP A 224 -14.00 14.13 24.12
CA ASP A 224 -13.19 15.36 24.11
C ASP A 224 -13.04 15.94 22.69
N TYR A 225 -13.36 15.15 21.67
CA TYR A 225 -13.19 15.50 20.27
C TYR A 225 -14.54 15.75 19.61
N LYS A 226 -14.95 17.01 19.55
CA LYS A 226 -16.24 17.43 18.93
C LYS A 226 -16.43 16.89 17.51
N CYS A 227 -15.35 16.76 16.73
CA CYS A 227 -15.38 16.22 15.37
C CYS A 227 -15.75 14.73 15.29
N LEU A 228 -15.67 13.98 16.39
CA LEU A 228 -15.98 12.55 16.44
C LEU A 228 -17.43 12.27 16.82
N SER A 229 -18.20 13.30 17.18
CA SER A 229 -19.61 13.16 17.53
C SER A 229 -20.51 13.35 16.29
N PRO A 230 -21.60 12.58 16.15
CA PRO A 230 -22.55 12.71 15.04
C PRO A 230 -23.45 13.98 15.08
N ALA A 231 -23.24 14.94 15.99
CA ALA A 231 -24.04 16.17 16.26
C ALA A 231 -25.44 15.89 16.88
N TRP A 232 -26.30 16.84 17.30
CA TRP A 232 -26.20 18.07 18.11
C TRP A 232 -27.13 17.90 19.34
N SER A 233 -27.25 16.67 19.87
CA SER A 233 -28.12 16.34 21.01
C SER A 233 -27.29 15.81 22.17
N PHE A 234 -27.60 16.23 23.41
CA PHE A 234 -26.91 15.75 24.62
C PHE A 234 -26.97 14.22 24.78
N LYS A 235 -27.91 13.53 24.14
CA LYS A 235 -28.04 12.06 24.17
C LYS A 235 -27.18 11.36 23.11
N ASP A 236 -26.90 12.02 21.99
CA ASP A 236 -26.09 11.47 20.88
C ASP A 236 -24.60 11.79 21.00
N GLN A 237 -24.21 12.70 21.91
CA GLN A 237 -22.82 13.04 22.22
C GLN A 237 -21.96 11.85 22.67
N LYS A 238 -22.57 10.75 23.14
CA LYS A 238 -21.85 9.54 23.58
C LYS A 238 -21.54 8.55 22.46
N LYS A 239 -22.07 8.74 21.25
CA LYS A 239 -21.83 7.84 20.12
C LYS A 239 -20.63 8.32 19.30
N ILE A 240 -19.67 7.44 19.07
CA ILE A 240 -18.52 7.70 18.23
C ILE A 240 -18.93 7.55 16.77
N ASN A 241 -18.65 8.57 15.94
CA ASN A 241 -18.64 8.42 14.50
C ASN A 241 -17.31 7.77 14.09
N TYR A 242 -17.33 6.46 13.85
CA TYR A 242 -16.14 5.68 13.54
C TYR A 242 -15.46 6.07 12.22
N ILE A 243 -16.19 6.65 11.25
CA ILE A 243 -15.58 7.20 10.02
C ILE A 243 -14.76 8.45 10.35
N ASN A 244 -15.29 9.32 11.21
CA ASN A 244 -14.55 10.48 11.70
C ASN A 244 -13.40 10.08 12.62
N LEU A 245 -13.52 8.98 13.37
CA LEU A 245 -12.40 8.42 14.15
C LEU A 245 -11.26 8.03 13.21
N ILE A 246 -11.53 7.27 12.14
CA ILE A 246 -10.53 6.90 11.13
C ILE A 246 -9.80 8.13 10.58
N LYS A 247 -10.55 9.15 10.15
CA LYS A 247 -9.98 10.43 9.68
C LYS A 247 -9.14 11.10 10.76
N GLY A 248 -9.66 11.19 11.97
CA GLY A 248 -8.99 11.85 13.08
C GLY A 248 -7.70 11.17 13.53
N ILE A 249 -7.63 9.83 13.53
CA ILE A 249 -6.39 9.11 13.89
C ILE A 249 -5.30 9.38 12.86
N TRP A 250 -5.66 9.33 11.57
CA TRP A 250 -4.71 9.65 10.52
C TRP A 250 -4.27 11.11 10.59
N SER A 251 -5.21 12.06 10.66
CA SER A 251 -4.89 13.50 10.70
C SER A 251 -4.09 13.89 11.95
N GLY A 252 -4.44 13.33 13.10
CA GLY A 252 -3.80 13.60 14.38
C GLY A 252 -2.42 12.94 14.49
N LYS A 253 -2.36 11.84 15.24
CA LYS A 253 -1.07 11.26 15.65
C LYS A 253 -0.22 10.81 14.47
N TYR A 254 -0.83 10.22 13.44
CA TYR A 254 -0.07 9.61 12.34
C TYR A 254 0.58 10.66 11.42
N ASN A 255 -0.23 11.56 10.85
CA ASN A 255 0.26 12.53 9.87
C ASN A 255 0.79 13.83 10.53
N SER A 256 0.33 14.21 11.73
CA SER A 256 0.84 15.41 12.43
C SER A 256 1.82 15.12 13.56
N GLY A 257 1.99 13.86 13.96
CA GLY A 257 2.73 13.50 15.18
C GLY A 257 2.02 13.84 16.49
N SER A 258 0.83 14.45 16.46
CA SER A 258 0.11 14.94 17.65
C SER A 258 -1.36 14.58 17.68
N ILE A 259 -1.83 14.05 18.81
CA ILE A 259 -3.24 13.77 19.08
C ILE A 259 -4.08 15.06 19.16
N SER A 260 -3.49 16.20 19.53
CA SER A 260 -4.22 17.48 19.55
C SER A 260 -4.71 17.92 18.17
N GLN A 261 -4.13 17.37 17.10
CA GLN A 261 -4.50 17.64 15.71
C GLN A 261 -5.61 16.71 15.19
N THR A 262 -6.18 15.84 16.04
CA THR A 262 -7.20 14.85 15.65
C THR A 262 -8.38 15.49 14.90
N CYS A 263 -8.86 16.66 15.33
CA CYS A 263 -10.00 17.31 14.68
C CYS A 263 -9.66 18.23 13.51
N ARG A 264 -8.38 18.35 13.08
CA ARG A 264 -8.01 19.29 12.02
C ARG A 264 -8.70 19.00 10.68
N PHE A 265 -9.05 17.74 10.40
CA PHE A 265 -9.73 17.37 9.16
C PHE A 265 -11.14 17.98 9.04
N ALA A 266 -11.74 18.37 10.17
CA ALA A 266 -13.04 19.01 10.22
C ALA A 266 -12.94 20.54 10.06
N ASP A 267 -11.74 21.10 10.07
CA ASP A 267 -11.50 22.53 9.89
C ASP A 267 -11.20 22.84 8.41
N PRO A 268 -12.13 23.49 7.68
CA PRO A 268 -11.93 23.83 6.27
C PRO A 268 -10.84 24.89 6.04
N SER A 269 -10.43 25.60 7.10
CA SER A 269 -9.36 26.59 7.08
C SER A 269 -7.98 26.01 7.42
N SER A 270 -7.92 24.73 7.81
CA SER A 270 -6.67 24.03 8.11
C SER A 270 -5.67 24.17 6.96
N PRO A 271 -4.39 24.50 7.24
CA PRO A 271 -3.34 24.50 6.21
C PRO A 271 -3.13 23.10 5.61
N TYR A 272 -3.62 22.05 6.27
CA TYR A 272 -3.50 20.66 5.85
C TYR A 272 -4.73 20.12 5.09
N LYS A 273 -5.74 20.96 4.81
CA LYS A 273 -7.01 20.53 4.21
C LYS A 273 -6.87 19.66 2.97
N ASN A 274 -5.88 19.92 2.12
CA ASN A 274 -5.65 19.14 0.90
C ASN A 274 -5.18 17.72 1.20
N HIS A 275 -4.36 17.55 2.26
CA HIS A 275 -3.96 16.23 2.73
C HIS A 275 -5.15 15.49 3.33
N ASP A 276 -5.97 16.16 4.14
CA ASP A 276 -7.18 15.58 4.74
C ASP A 276 -8.21 15.15 3.66
N ILE A 277 -8.39 15.96 2.60
CA ILE A 277 -9.20 15.60 1.43
C ILE A 277 -8.61 14.42 0.68
N GLY A 278 -7.28 14.39 0.48
CA GLY A 278 -6.59 13.28 -0.17
C GLY A 278 -6.78 11.96 0.59
N PHE A 279 -6.65 11.99 1.91
CA PHE A 279 -6.92 10.82 2.74
C PHE A 279 -8.40 10.41 2.68
N ALA A 280 -9.34 11.36 2.76
CA ALA A 280 -10.76 11.05 2.64
C ALA A 280 -11.11 10.35 1.32
N LYS A 281 -10.51 10.77 0.19
CA LYS A 281 -10.68 10.08 -1.10
C LYS A 281 -10.18 8.63 -1.05
N ASN A 282 -9.05 8.37 -0.42
CA ASN A 282 -8.53 7.01 -0.26
C ASN A 282 -9.38 6.17 0.70
N LEU A 283 -9.94 6.77 1.74
CA LEU A 283 -10.91 6.14 2.60
C LEU A 283 -12.16 5.74 1.82
N ASP A 284 -12.68 6.61 0.95
CA ASP A 284 -13.84 6.32 0.10
C ASP A 284 -13.57 5.18 -0.88
N LYS A 285 -12.34 5.05 -1.41
CA LYS A 285 -11.95 3.90 -2.24
C LYS A 285 -12.11 2.56 -1.48
N ILE A 286 -11.77 2.54 -0.18
CA ILE A 286 -11.96 1.35 0.66
C ILE A 286 -13.44 1.16 1.02
N LEU A 287 -14.12 2.22 1.49
CA LEU A 287 -15.53 2.14 1.91
C LEU A 287 -16.48 1.80 0.76
N ASN A 288 -16.10 2.05 -0.48
CA ASN A 288 -16.89 1.75 -1.69
C ASN A 288 -16.23 0.68 -2.56
N PHE A 289 -15.39 -0.18 -1.96
CA PHE A 289 -14.65 -1.20 -2.68
C PHE A 289 -15.56 -2.19 -3.43
N THR A 290 -15.37 -2.30 -4.74
CA THR A 290 -16.16 -3.17 -5.63
C THR A 290 -15.40 -4.42 -6.10
N GLY A 291 -14.10 -4.51 -5.84
CA GLY A 291 -13.20 -5.54 -6.40
C GLY A 291 -11.89 -4.96 -6.95
N THR A 292 -11.82 -3.63 -7.08
CA THR A 292 -10.66 -2.90 -7.58
C THR A 292 -10.33 -1.75 -6.64
N ILE A 293 -9.05 -1.44 -6.50
CA ILE A 293 -8.56 -0.19 -5.90
C ILE A 293 -7.81 0.58 -6.99
N SER A 294 -7.86 1.91 -6.97
CA SER A 294 -7.13 2.75 -7.91
C SER A 294 -6.17 3.68 -7.18
N PRO A 295 -4.93 3.24 -6.87
CA PRO A 295 -3.89 4.10 -6.34
C PRO A 295 -3.43 5.09 -7.42
N ASP A 296 -3.25 6.36 -7.05
CA ASP A 296 -3.04 7.46 -8.00
C ASP A 296 -1.83 7.26 -8.92
N TYR A 297 -0.79 6.57 -8.43
CA TYR A 297 0.43 6.31 -9.21
C TYR A 297 0.39 5.03 -10.02
N ILE A 298 -0.52 4.08 -9.75
CA ILE A 298 -0.51 2.73 -10.35
C ILE A 298 -1.68 2.54 -11.31
N GLY A 299 -2.77 3.27 -11.10
CA GLY A 299 -4.05 3.04 -11.76
C GLY A 299 -4.80 1.87 -11.14
N GLU A 300 -5.81 1.37 -11.85
CA GLU A 300 -6.69 0.32 -11.34
C GLU A 300 -5.96 -1.01 -11.14
N ILE A 301 -6.04 -1.55 -9.92
CA ILE A 301 -5.53 -2.86 -9.54
C ILE A 301 -6.65 -3.71 -8.95
N LYS A 302 -6.86 -4.88 -9.55
CA LYS A 302 -7.88 -5.83 -9.12
C LYS A 302 -7.42 -6.58 -7.87
N ILE A 303 -8.29 -6.76 -6.90
CA ILE A 303 -8.09 -7.64 -5.76
C ILE A 303 -9.07 -8.80 -5.92
N ASP A 304 -8.56 -10.03 -5.81
CA ASP A 304 -9.29 -11.25 -6.09
C ASP A 304 -9.44 -12.15 -4.85
N GLY A 305 -10.32 -13.14 -4.98
CA GLY A 305 -10.48 -14.22 -4.00
C GLY A 305 -10.89 -13.77 -2.60
N ASP A 306 -10.36 -14.46 -1.59
CA ASP A 306 -10.71 -14.24 -0.18
C ASP A 306 -10.32 -12.83 0.30
N SER A 307 -9.28 -12.22 -0.27
CA SER A 307 -8.86 -10.84 0.09
C SER A 307 -9.94 -9.83 -0.27
N ALA A 308 -10.54 -9.96 -1.46
CA ALA A 308 -11.63 -9.09 -1.90
C ALA A 308 -12.88 -9.28 -1.05
N LEU A 309 -13.22 -10.54 -0.74
CA LEU A 309 -14.36 -10.87 0.11
C LEU A 309 -14.17 -10.33 1.54
N ALA A 310 -12.96 -10.42 2.10
CA ALA A 310 -12.65 -9.92 3.42
C ALA A 310 -12.79 -8.38 3.49
N ILE A 311 -12.32 -7.62 2.49
CA ILE A 311 -12.55 -6.17 2.45
C ILE A 311 -14.06 -5.85 2.45
N LYS A 312 -14.83 -6.53 1.59
CA LYS A 312 -16.29 -6.32 1.52
C LYS A 312 -16.98 -6.61 2.84
N GLU A 313 -16.59 -7.70 3.52
CA GLU A 313 -17.11 -8.09 4.83
C GLU A 313 -16.74 -7.06 5.92
N ILE A 314 -15.47 -6.64 5.99
CA ILE A 314 -14.99 -5.60 6.92
C ILE A 314 -15.79 -4.30 6.77
N VAL A 315 -15.98 -3.83 5.53
CA VAL A 315 -16.72 -2.59 5.24
C VAL A 315 -18.20 -2.74 5.58
N ALA A 316 -18.82 -3.87 5.24
CA ALA A 316 -20.21 -4.14 5.56
C ALA A 316 -20.45 -4.20 7.08
N ASN A 317 -19.52 -4.81 7.83
CA ASN A 317 -19.58 -4.85 9.29
C ASN A 317 -19.42 -3.47 9.92
N LEU A 318 -18.50 -2.64 9.41
CA LEU A 318 -18.35 -1.27 9.86
C LEU A 318 -19.62 -0.46 9.60
N LYS A 319 -20.18 -0.50 8.39
CA LYS A 319 -21.39 0.28 8.04
C LYS A 319 -22.65 -0.22 8.74
N GLY A 320 -22.76 -1.53 8.96
CA GLY A 320 -23.96 -2.18 9.49
C GLY A 320 -23.95 -2.48 10.99
N SER A 321 -22.86 -2.14 11.70
CA SER A 321 -22.66 -2.54 13.10
C SER A 321 -22.81 -4.05 13.34
N LYS A 322 -22.25 -4.85 12.42
CA LYS A 322 -22.29 -6.32 12.45
C LYS A 322 -20.92 -6.90 12.80
N ASN A 323 -20.89 -8.23 13.00
CA ASN A 323 -19.68 -8.99 13.24
C ASN A 323 -19.71 -10.33 12.48
N ASP A 324 -19.98 -10.28 11.17
CA ASP A 324 -19.75 -11.45 10.31
C ASP A 324 -18.24 -11.63 10.10
N ARG A 325 -17.73 -12.85 10.19
CA ARG A 325 -16.29 -13.13 10.12
C ARG A 325 -15.96 -14.23 9.13
N LYS A 326 -16.90 -14.64 8.27
CA LYS A 326 -16.74 -15.81 7.41
C LYS A 326 -15.60 -15.62 6.39
N ALA A 327 -15.56 -14.50 5.70
CA ALA A 327 -14.50 -14.20 4.72
C ALA A 327 -13.20 -13.81 5.42
N LEU A 328 -13.29 -12.98 6.46
CA LEU A 328 -12.14 -12.52 7.23
C LEU A 328 -11.37 -13.69 7.86
N SER A 329 -12.05 -14.67 8.44
CA SER A 329 -11.40 -15.81 9.10
C SER A 329 -10.59 -16.68 8.13
N LYS A 330 -10.96 -16.72 6.83
CA LYS A 330 -10.17 -17.43 5.82
C LYS A 330 -8.80 -16.78 5.61
N ILE A 331 -8.77 -15.45 5.52
CA ILE A 331 -7.52 -14.69 5.38
C ILE A 331 -6.65 -14.82 6.63
N LEU A 332 -7.26 -14.81 7.82
CA LEU A 332 -6.53 -14.91 9.08
C LEU A 332 -5.95 -16.30 9.35
N ALA A 333 -6.44 -17.34 8.65
CA ALA A 333 -5.95 -18.72 8.76
C ALA A 333 -4.75 -19.04 7.83
N LEU A 334 -4.38 -18.14 6.93
CA LEU A 334 -3.22 -18.26 6.02
C LEU A 334 -1.91 -17.90 6.71
#